data_AF-A0A512AVK8-F1
#
_entry.id   AF-A0A512AVK8-F1
#
_cell.length_a   1.000
_cell.length_b   1.000
_cell.length_c   1.000
_cell.angle_alpha   90.00
_cell.angle_beta   90.00
_cell.angle_gamma   90.00
#
_symmetry.space_group_name_H-M   'P 1'
#
loop_
_entity.id
_entity.type
_entity.pdbx_description
1 polymer ?
#
loop_
_entity_poly.entity_id
_entity_poly.type
_entity_poly.pdbx_seq_one_letter_code
_entity_poly.pdbx_strand_id
1 'polypeptide(L)'
;MRPIENFEYPPDLQKDFEKAKKLEWITVFYLLSAIVVMYLTMGNSQAMKTAWFEDLLSLTPSVSFLISARIFSRKPNEEFPYGYHRVVSIAYLCSSLALFAVGGFLLLDSGMTIVEQDRPTIGMITLFGHSFWLGYLMIGALIYGSVPAVFLGRMKLPLAERLHEKNLYTDAEMNKADWMTGLAAIVGIIGIGFGLWWADSAAAALISLDILHDGYKNLKQAVVDLMNQEPKTVNNQETDPLIKLVREHLSRKTWIRDVQVRLREEGHIYMGEAFVVPAEDLNLTQHIEEAAQEIKNINWRLHEVVITPVKELPEPD
;
A
#
# COMPACT_ATOMS: atom_id res chain seq x y z
N MET A 1 14.84 17.37 -23.31
CA MET A 1 14.33 16.18 -22.59
C MET A 1 13.16 15.63 -23.38
N ARG A 2 13.12 14.34 -23.71
CA ARG A 2 11.98 13.76 -24.42
C ARG A 2 10.78 13.78 -23.47
N PRO A 3 9.68 14.49 -23.78
CA PRO A 3 8.48 14.41 -22.95
C PRO A 3 8.00 12.97 -22.94
N ILE A 4 7.54 12.51 -21.77
CA ILE A 4 6.89 11.21 -21.61
C ILE A 4 5.61 11.21 -22.49
N GLU A 5 5.65 10.52 -23.64
CA GLU A 5 4.56 10.54 -24.64
C GLU A 5 3.41 9.58 -24.28
N ASN A 6 3.69 8.49 -23.55
CA ASN A 6 2.70 7.51 -23.11
C ASN A 6 2.33 7.77 -21.66
N PHE A 7 1.11 8.26 -21.45
CA PHE A 7 0.61 8.56 -20.12
C PHE A 7 0.23 7.27 -19.38
N GLU A 8 1.24 6.71 -18.70
CA GLU A 8 1.28 5.61 -17.71
C GLU A 8 0.58 4.30 -18.06
N TYR A 9 -0.74 4.27 -18.17
CA TYR A 9 -1.48 3.03 -18.38
C TYR A 9 -1.82 2.82 -19.85
N PRO A 10 -1.47 1.65 -20.43
CA PRO A 10 -1.93 1.28 -21.75
C PRO A 10 -3.48 1.18 -21.77
N PRO A 11 -4.13 1.33 -22.95
CA PRO A 11 -5.58 1.50 -23.06
C PRO A 11 -6.41 0.37 -22.43
N ASP A 12 -5.86 -0.83 -22.34
CA ASP A 12 -6.44 -1.99 -21.68
C ASP A 12 -6.48 -1.85 -20.15
N LEU A 13 -5.46 -1.24 -19.54
CA LEU A 13 -5.36 -1.02 -18.09
C LEU A 13 -6.08 0.25 -17.62
N GLN A 14 -6.37 1.20 -18.51
CA GLN A 14 -7.11 2.42 -18.14
C GLN A 14 -8.50 2.12 -17.54
N LYS A 15 -9.17 1.07 -18.03
CA LYS A 15 -10.46 0.62 -17.48
C LYS A 15 -10.31 0.08 -16.06
N ASP A 16 -9.23 -0.64 -15.80
CA ASP A 16 -8.92 -1.18 -14.47
C ASP A 16 -8.56 -0.04 -13.50
N PHE A 17 -7.81 0.96 -13.97
CA PHE A 17 -7.46 2.14 -13.18
C PHE A 17 -8.69 2.98 -12.80
N GLU A 18 -9.60 3.24 -13.74
CA GLU A 18 -10.86 3.93 -13.43
C GLU A 18 -11.76 3.12 -12.50
N LYS A 19 -11.75 1.79 -12.62
CA LYS A 19 -12.43 0.90 -11.67
C LYS A 19 -11.81 0.99 -10.28
N ALA A 20 -10.49 0.99 -10.17
CA ALA A 20 -9.77 1.15 -8.91
C ALA A 20 -10.13 2.49 -8.24
N LYS A 21 -10.09 3.62 -8.98
CA LYS A 21 -10.51 4.93 -8.47
C LYS A 21 -11.94 4.93 -7.92
N LYS A 22 -12.88 4.26 -8.61
CA LYS A 22 -14.26 4.14 -8.12
C LYS A 22 -14.34 3.33 -6.82
N LEU A 23 -13.61 2.21 -6.74
CA LEU A 23 -13.55 1.40 -5.52
C LEU A 23 -12.92 2.17 -4.36
N GLU A 24 -11.88 2.96 -4.61
CA GLU A 24 -11.27 3.81 -3.59
C GLU A 24 -12.23 4.86 -3.06
N TRP A 25 -12.96 5.56 -3.93
CA TRP A 25 -13.99 6.49 -3.48
C TRP A 25 -15.07 5.78 -2.65
N ILE A 26 -15.56 4.63 -3.10
CA ILE A 26 -16.52 3.82 -2.33
C ILE A 26 -15.95 3.47 -0.96
N THR A 27 -14.68 3.11 -0.88
CA THR A 27 -13.99 2.74 0.36
C THR A 27 -13.88 3.92 1.30
N VAL A 28 -13.48 5.09 0.81
CA VAL A 28 -13.44 6.33 1.61
C VAL A 28 -14.82 6.66 2.17
N PHE A 29 -15.88 6.66 1.35
CA PHE A 29 -17.24 6.96 1.85
C PHE A 29 -17.72 5.93 2.88
N TYR A 30 -17.45 4.66 2.63
CA TYR A 30 -17.78 3.56 3.51
C TYR A 30 -17.04 3.67 4.85
N LEU A 31 -15.71 3.79 4.85
CA LEU A 31 -14.90 3.90 6.05
C LEU A 31 -15.29 5.13 6.85
N LEU A 32 -15.51 6.29 6.21
CA LEU A 32 -16.03 7.48 6.91
C LEU A 32 -17.36 7.22 7.61
N SER A 33 -18.27 6.47 6.96
CA SER A 33 -19.54 6.10 7.59
C SER A 33 -19.34 5.12 8.77
N ALA A 34 -18.44 4.14 8.62
CA ALA A 34 -18.12 3.17 9.66
C ALA A 34 -17.48 3.85 10.87
N ILE A 35 -16.50 4.74 10.66
CA ILE A 35 -15.83 5.56 11.68
C ILE A 35 -16.86 6.35 12.50
N VAL A 36 -17.85 6.96 11.85
CA VAL A 36 -18.92 7.70 12.56
C VAL A 36 -19.76 6.76 13.42
N VAL A 37 -20.21 5.63 12.86
CA VAL A 37 -21.02 4.64 13.60
C VAL A 37 -20.24 4.04 14.78
N MET A 38 -18.97 3.72 14.55
CA MET A 38 -18.04 3.21 15.56
C MET A 38 -17.83 4.23 16.68
N TYR A 39 -17.56 5.50 16.35
CA TYR A 39 -17.41 6.57 17.34
C TYR A 39 -18.65 6.73 18.22
N LEU A 40 -19.85 6.69 17.62
CA LEU A 40 -21.12 6.82 18.35
C LEU A 40 -21.43 5.63 19.27
N THR A 41 -20.84 4.47 19.01
CA THR A 41 -21.11 3.23 19.75
C THR A 41 -19.98 2.81 20.68
N MET A 42 -18.79 3.43 20.58
CA MET A 42 -17.55 2.99 21.20
C MET A 42 -17.62 2.83 22.73
N GLY A 43 -18.27 3.77 23.41
CA GLY A 43 -18.33 3.78 24.88
C GLY A 43 -16.94 3.77 25.52
N ASN A 44 -16.76 2.96 26.56
CA ASN A 44 -15.49 2.84 27.29
C ASN A 44 -14.64 1.62 26.87
N SER A 45 -15.04 0.88 25.84
CA SER A 45 -14.29 -0.32 25.39
C SER A 45 -13.01 0.08 24.67
N GLN A 46 -11.88 -0.47 25.13
CA GLN A 46 -10.58 -0.29 24.51
C GLN A 46 -10.46 -1.02 23.18
N ALA A 47 -11.02 -2.23 23.05
CA ALA A 47 -10.98 -2.94 21.78
C ALA A 47 -11.71 -2.15 20.68
N MET A 48 -12.83 -1.52 21.04
CA MET A 48 -13.59 -0.64 20.16
C MET A 48 -12.84 0.67 19.86
N LYS A 49 -12.06 1.21 20.82
CA LYS A 49 -11.16 2.34 20.57
C LYS A 49 -10.10 2.00 19.55
N THR A 50 -9.40 0.90 19.75
CA THR A 50 -8.33 0.45 18.87
C THR A 50 -8.86 0.17 17.46
N ALA A 51 -9.99 -0.55 17.34
CA ALA A 51 -10.63 -0.80 16.05
C ALA A 51 -11.06 0.49 15.33
N TRP A 52 -11.54 1.50 16.06
CA TRP A 52 -11.89 2.79 15.47
C TRP A 52 -10.66 3.56 14.95
N PHE A 53 -9.54 3.51 15.67
CA PHE A 53 -8.29 4.08 15.18
C PHE A 53 -7.75 3.31 13.97
N GLU A 54 -7.94 1.99 13.93
CA GLU A 54 -7.61 1.18 12.76
C GLU A 54 -8.41 1.61 11.54
N ASP A 55 -9.74 1.75 11.64
CA ASP A 55 -10.59 2.23 10.53
C ASP A 55 -10.11 3.61 10.00
N LEU A 56 -9.66 4.50 10.90
CA LEU A 56 -9.05 5.77 10.51
C LEU A 56 -7.73 5.60 9.77
N LEU A 57 -6.88 4.66 10.19
CA LEU A 57 -5.63 4.36 9.53
C LEU A 57 -5.87 3.67 8.18
N SER A 58 -6.89 2.82 8.06
CA SER A 58 -7.30 2.14 6.82
C SER A 58 -7.84 3.09 5.74
N LEU A 59 -8.25 4.32 6.10
CA LEU A 59 -8.49 5.39 5.10
C LEU A 59 -7.22 5.82 4.36
N THR A 60 -6.07 5.63 5.00
CA THR A 60 -4.83 6.27 4.58
C THR A 60 -4.37 5.77 3.21
N PRO A 61 -4.29 4.47 2.92
CA PRO A 61 -3.95 3.99 1.57
C PRO A 61 -4.94 4.47 0.50
N SER A 62 -6.25 4.43 0.77
CA SER A 62 -7.27 4.89 -0.18
C SER A 62 -7.10 6.36 -0.55
N VAL A 63 -6.92 7.22 0.45
CA VAL A 63 -6.72 8.66 0.26
C VAL A 63 -5.40 8.93 -0.44
N SER A 64 -4.32 8.24 -0.03
CA SER A 64 -3.00 8.32 -0.66
C SER A 64 -3.06 7.92 -2.13
N PHE A 65 -3.80 6.86 -2.48
CA PHE A 65 -4.03 6.47 -3.87
C PHE A 65 -4.76 7.56 -4.65
N LEU A 66 -5.86 8.10 -4.13
CA LEU A 66 -6.66 9.12 -4.84
C LEU A 66 -5.88 10.43 -5.05
N ILE A 67 -5.11 10.85 -4.04
CA ILE A 67 -4.24 12.03 -4.14
C ILE A 67 -3.12 11.77 -5.15
N SER A 68 -2.43 10.62 -5.04
CA SER A 68 -1.35 10.26 -5.95
C SER A 68 -1.86 10.18 -7.39
N ALA A 69 -3.00 9.52 -7.63
CA ALA A 69 -3.67 9.43 -8.92
C ALA A 69 -3.93 10.80 -9.54
N ARG A 70 -4.27 11.81 -8.74
CA ARG A 70 -4.47 13.17 -9.23
C ARG A 70 -3.17 13.88 -9.59
N ILE A 71 -2.09 13.60 -8.87
CA ILE A 71 -0.81 14.32 -8.97
C ILE A 71 0.14 13.67 -9.98
N PHE A 72 0.33 12.35 -9.95
CA PHE A 72 1.21 11.67 -10.92
C PHE A 72 0.71 11.83 -12.36
N SER A 73 -0.60 12.08 -12.52
CA SER A 73 -1.25 12.44 -13.78
C SER A 73 -0.81 13.81 -14.36
N ARG A 74 0.14 14.50 -13.75
CA ARG A 74 0.67 15.77 -14.29
C ARG A 74 1.83 15.47 -15.24
N LYS A 75 1.81 16.09 -16.41
CA LYS A 75 2.92 15.99 -17.37
C LYS A 75 4.21 16.53 -16.76
N PRO A 76 5.39 15.96 -17.11
CA PRO A 76 6.68 16.55 -16.77
C PRO A 76 6.80 18.00 -17.21
N ASN A 77 7.56 18.79 -16.46
CA ASN A 77 7.84 20.20 -16.75
C ASN A 77 9.33 20.51 -16.48
N GLU A 78 9.75 21.77 -16.62
CA GLU A 78 11.16 22.16 -16.46
C GLU A 78 11.68 21.96 -15.03
N GLU A 79 10.82 22.09 -14.01
CA GLU A 79 11.18 21.86 -12.60
C GLU A 79 11.21 20.36 -12.24
N PHE A 80 10.31 19.58 -12.85
CA PHE A 80 10.13 18.14 -12.62
C PHE A 80 10.25 17.37 -13.94
N PRO A 81 11.48 17.20 -14.46
CA PRO A 81 11.72 16.62 -15.79
C PRO A 81 11.35 15.14 -15.89
N TYR A 82 11.36 14.42 -14.77
CA TYR A 82 10.92 13.02 -14.68
C TYR A 82 9.44 12.87 -14.31
N GLY A 83 8.68 13.97 -14.23
CA GLY A 83 7.29 13.95 -13.79
C GLY A 83 7.13 13.82 -12.27
N TYR A 84 5.93 13.44 -11.85
CA TYR A 84 5.50 13.44 -10.43
C TYR A 84 5.30 12.03 -9.86
N HIS A 85 5.92 11.00 -10.44
CA HIS A 85 5.69 9.60 -10.06
C HIS A 85 6.10 9.29 -8.60
N ARG A 86 7.14 9.95 -8.08
CA ARG A 86 7.58 9.82 -6.67
C ARG A 86 6.54 10.18 -5.62
N VAL A 87 5.50 10.92 -5.99
CA VAL A 87 4.42 11.29 -5.05
C VAL A 87 3.75 10.04 -4.46
N VAL A 88 3.68 8.95 -5.22
CA VAL A 88 3.18 7.65 -4.75
C VAL A 88 4.02 7.15 -3.56
N SER A 89 5.35 7.13 -3.69
CA SER A 89 6.27 6.66 -2.65
C SER A 89 6.29 7.59 -1.43
N ILE A 90 6.19 8.90 -1.65
CA ILE A 90 6.11 9.90 -0.57
C ILE A 90 4.81 9.73 0.22
N ALA A 91 3.68 9.57 -0.48
CA ALA A 91 2.39 9.33 0.17
C ALA A 91 2.46 8.03 0.99
N TYR A 92 2.97 6.94 0.41
CA TYR A 92 3.15 5.66 1.09
C TYR A 92 4.03 5.75 2.34
N LEU A 93 5.14 6.52 2.29
CA LEU A 93 5.99 6.76 3.46
C LEU A 93 5.23 7.49 4.58
N CYS A 94 4.56 8.60 4.25
CA CYS A 94 3.79 9.38 5.24
C CYS A 94 2.71 8.53 5.89
N SER A 95 1.99 7.73 5.08
CA SER A 95 0.97 6.80 5.53
C SER A 95 1.52 5.75 6.49
N SER A 96 2.63 5.12 6.11
CA SER A 96 3.27 4.06 6.90
C SER A 96 3.84 4.58 8.21
N LEU A 97 4.40 5.80 8.21
CA LEU A 97 4.89 6.45 9.42
C LEU A 97 3.75 6.76 10.40
N ALA A 98 2.61 7.27 9.90
CA ALA A 98 1.43 7.51 10.72
C ALA A 98 0.89 6.21 11.33
N LEU A 99 0.78 5.14 10.52
CA LEU A 99 0.36 3.81 10.96
C LEU A 99 1.27 3.27 12.07
N PHE A 100 2.60 3.33 11.89
CA PHE A 100 3.57 2.89 12.89
C PHE A 100 3.48 3.69 14.19
N ALA A 101 3.38 5.02 14.10
CA ALA A 101 3.29 5.88 15.28
C ALA A 101 2.00 5.66 16.07
N VAL A 102 0.86 5.56 15.39
CA VAL A 102 -0.45 5.33 16.03
C VAL A 102 -0.52 3.91 16.60
N GLY A 103 -0.07 2.89 15.88
CA GLY A 103 0.00 1.52 16.40
C GLY A 103 0.86 1.42 17.67
N GLY A 104 2.00 2.12 17.70
CA GLY A 104 2.86 2.19 18.88
C GLY A 104 2.18 2.89 20.06
N PHE A 105 1.49 4.00 19.80
CA PHE A 105 0.70 4.70 20.81
C PHE A 105 -0.40 3.82 21.40
N LEU A 106 -1.19 3.14 20.56
CA LEU A 106 -2.29 2.26 20.99
C LEU A 106 -1.80 1.06 21.81
N LEU A 107 -0.64 0.51 21.44
CA LEU A 107 -0.04 -0.61 22.17
C LEU A 107 0.41 -0.19 23.58
N LEU A 108 1.00 1.00 23.70
CA LEU A 108 1.36 1.56 25.01
C LEU A 108 0.12 1.86 25.86
N ASP A 109 -0.91 2.49 25.29
CA ASP A 109 -2.17 2.83 25.97
C ASP A 109 -2.91 1.58 26.46
N SER A 110 -3.03 0.57 25.60
CA SER A 110 -3.63 -0.73 25.94
C SER A 110 -2.83 -1.44 27.04
N GLY A 111 -1.51 -1.39 26.97
CA GLY A 111 -0.62 -1.97 28.00
C GLY A 111 -0.77 -1.27 29.36
N MET A 112 -0.85 0.05 29.38
CA MET A 112 -1.08 0.83 30.59
C MET A 112 -2.43 0.51 31.22
N THR A 113 -3.49 0.39 30.42
CA THR A 113 -4.84 0.06 30.93
C THR A 113 -4.88 -1.29 31.66
N ILE A 114 -4.14 -2.30 31.17
CA ILE A 114 -4.04 -3.61 31.82
C ILE A 114 -3.30 -3.51 33.17
N VAL A 115 -2.23 -2.72 33.22
CA VAL A 115 -1.41 -2.52 34.44
C VAL A 115 -2.19 -1.76 35.51
N GLU A 116 -2.97 -0.75 35.12
CA GLU A 116 -3.77 0.08 36.03
C GLU A 116 -5.02 -0.64 36.57
N GLN A 117 -5.31 -1.86 36.07
CA GLN A 117 -6.53 -2.63 36.40
C GLN A 117 -7.81 -1.83 36.17
N ASP A 118 -7.80 -0.91 35.21
CA ASP A 118 -8.99 -0.18 34.85
C ASP A 118 -10.03 -1.19 34.33
N ARG A 119 -11.23 -1.16 34.91
CA ARG A 119 -12.31 -2.09 34.56
C ARG A 119 -13.25 -1.38 33.60
N PRO A 120 -13.02 -1.43 32.27
CA PRO A 120 -13.97 -0.87 31.33
C PRO A 120 -15.31 -1.56 31.53
N THR A 121 -16.31 -0.78 31.92
CA THR A 121 -17.68 -1.27 32.09
C THR A 121 -18.48 -0.90 30.85
N ILE A 122 -19.06 -1.92 30.21
CA ILE A 122 -20.03 -1.72 29.13
C ILE A 122 -21.40 -1.54 29.79
N GLY A 123 -21.89 -0.30 29.79
CA GLY A 123 -23.17 0.06 30.39
C GLY A 123 -24.40 -0.36 29.58
N MET A 124 -25.57 -0.12 30.16
CA MET A 124 -26.86 -0.20 29.45
C MET A 124 -27.19 1.15 28.83
N ILE A 125 -27.75 1.14 27.62
CA ILE A 125 -28.26 2.33 26.92
C ILE A 125 -29.77 2.21 26.77
N THR A 126 -30.50 3.28 27.07
CA THR A 126 -31.94 3.34 26.84
C THR A 126 -32.21 4.00 25.49
N LEU A 127 -32.71 3.21 24.53
CA LEU A 127 -33.08 3.66 23.20
C LEU A 127 -34.57 3.37 22.98
N PHE A 128 -35.33 4.38 22.53
CA PHE A 128 -36.79 4.25 22.29
C PHE A 128 -37.59 3.65 23.47
N GLY A 129 -37.18 3.94 24.70
CA GLY A 129 -37.88 3.47 25.91
C GLY A 129 -37.53 2.03 26.35
N HIS A 130 -36.63 1.33 25.65
CA HIS A 130 -36.14 0.01 26.03
C HIS A 130 -34.63 0.07 26.34
N SER A 131 -34.21 -0.59 27.42
CA SER A 131 -32.79 -0.69 27.79
C SER A 131 -32.13 -1.86 27.06
N PHE A 132 -31.13 -1.57 26.25
CA PHE A 132 -30.31 -2.56 25.57
C PHE A 132 -28.88 -2.54 26.13
N TRP A 133 -28.23 -3.70 26.12
CA TRP A 133 -26.81 -3.78 26.42
C TRP A 133 -26.02 -3.12 25.28
N LEU A 134 -25.17 -2.14 25.61
CA LEU A 134 -24.42 -1.36 24.61
C LEU A 134 -23.57 -2.25 23.70
N GLY A 135 -23.09 -3.39 24.20
CA GLY A 135 -22.31 -4.34 23.43
C GLY A 135 -23.03 -4.88 22.17
N TYR A 136 -24.36 -4.96 22.15
CA TYR A 136 -25.08 -5.32 20.92
C TYR A 136 -24.95 -4.27 19.82
N LEU A 137 -24.98 -2.98 20.19
CA LEU A 137 -24.78 -1.89 19.24
C LEU A 137 -23.32 -1.85 18.77
N MET A 138 -22.36 -2.09 19.66
CA MET A 138 -20.94 -2.18 19.31
C MET A 138 -20.66 -3.32 18.34
N ILE A 139 -21.22 -4.51 18.59
CA ILE A 139 -21.09 -5.66 17.67
C ILE A 139 -21.72 -5.31 16.31
N GLY A 140 -22.89 -4.67 16.30
CA GLY A 140 -23.53 -4.22 15.06
C GLY A 140 -22.65 -3.22 14.28
N ALA A 141 -22.02 -2.28 14.97
CA ALA A 141 -21.10 -1.30 14.39
C ALA A 141 -19.83 -1.98 13.81
N LEU A 142 -19.24 -2.93 14.54
CA LEU A 142 -18.10 -3.71 14.07
C LEU A 142 -18.45 -4.54 12.84
N ILE A 143 -19.61 -5.21 12.84
CA ILE A 143 -20.07 -5.96 11.66
C ILE A 143 -20.25 -5.02 10.47
N TYR A 144 -20.83 -3.85 10.68
CA TYR A 144 -21.00 -2.83 9.64
C TYR A 144 -19.65 -2.33 9.10
N GLY A 145 -18.65 -2.11 9.96
CA GLY A 145 -17.30 -1.66 9.62
C GLY A 145 -16.35 -2.75 9.08
N SER A 146 -16.67 -4.04 9.25
CA SER A 146 -15.79 -5.13 8.82
C SER A 146 -16.31 -5.92 7.61
N VAL A 147 -17.62 -6.09 7.45
CA VAL A 147 -18.17 -6.97 6.38
C VAL A 147 -17.92 -6.40 4.97
N PRO A 148 -18.24 -5.12 4.66
CA PRO A 148 -17.94 -4.54 3.35
C PRO A 148 -16.44 -4.52 3.03
N ALA A 149 -15.57 -4.36 4.03
CA ALA A 149 -14.12 -4.35 3.86
C ALA A 149 -13.62 -5.63 3.17
N VAL A 150 -14.14 -6.80 3.56
CA VAL A 150 -13.80 -8.10 2.93
C VAL A 150 -14.12 -8.13 1.43
N PHE A 151 -15.28 -7.62 1.04
CA PHE A 151 -15.68 -7.59 -0.37
C PHE A 151 -14.84 -6.60 -1.18
N LEU A 152 -14.60 -5.41 -0.62
CA LEU A 152 -13.77 -4.38 -1.24
C LEU A 152 -12.33 -4.88 -1.44
N GLY A 153 -11.71 -5.46 -0.42
CA GLY A 153 -10.34 -6.01 -0.51
C GLY A 153 -10.21 -7.07 -1.62
N ARG A 154 -11.17 -8.01 -1.70
CA ARG A 154 -11.19 -9.02 -2.78
C ARG A 154 -11.35 -8.42 -4.17
N MET A 155 -12.09 -7.31 -4.30
CA MET A 155 -12.27 -6.63 -5.59
C MET A 155 -11.04 -5.81 -6.00
N LYS A 156 -10.30 -5.26 -5.02
CA LYS A 156 -9.12 -4.41 -5.22
C LYS A 156 -7.87 -5.22 -5.53
N LEU A 157 -7.65 -6.36 -4.86
CA LEU A 157 -6.46 -7.18 -5.03
C LEU A 157 -6.09 -7.52 -6.50
N PRO A 158 -7.01 -8.04 -7.34
CA PRO A 158 -6.66 -8.32 -8.74
C PRO A 158 -6.39 -7.06 -9.57
N LEU A 159 -6.94 -5.89 -9.17
CA LEU A 159 -6.63 -4.62 -9.82
C LEU A 159 -5.26 -4.11 -9.39
N ALA A 160 -4.92 -4.24 -8.11
CA ALA A 160 -3.62 -3.89 -7.57
C ALA A 160 -2.48 -4.64 -8.27
N GLU A 161 -2.65 -5.95 -8.49
CA GLU A 161 -1.68 -6.79 -9.19
C GLU A 161 -1.53 -6.39 -10.66
N ARG A 162 -2.64 -6.13 -11.37
CA ARG A 162 -2.61 -5.77 -12.79
C ARG A 162 -2.09 -4.36 -13.05
N LEU A 163 -2.40 -3.42 -12.15
CA LEU A 163 -1.94 -2.04 -12.21
C LEU A 163 -0.54 -1.86 -11.59
N HIS A 164 -0.04 -2.87 -10.89
CA HIS A 164 1.19 -2.80 -10.12
C HIS A 164 1.22 -1.59 -9.17
N GLU A 165 0.09 -1.35 -8.50
CA GLU A 165 -0.09 -0.18 -7.63
C GLU A 165 -0.05 -0.62 -6.15
N LYS A 166 0.99 -0.18 -5.44
CA LYS A 166 1.29 -0.56 -4.05
C LYS A 166 0.32 0.02 -3.02
N ASN A 167 -0.20 1.23 -3.21
CA ASN A 167 -1.19 1.81 -2.31
C ASN A 167 -2.51 1.04 -2.38
N LEU A 168 -2.97 0.68 -3.57
CA LEU A 168 -4.16 -0.14 -3.82
C LEU A 168 -4.00 -1.56 -3.29
N TYR A 169 -2.79 -2.13 -3.39
CA TYR A 169 -2.47 -3.43 -2.79
C TYR A 169 -2.50 -3.34 -1.25
N THR A 170 -1.85 -2.32 -0.69
CA THR A 170 -1.83 -2.08 0.77
C THR A 170 -3.23 -1.86 1.31
N ASP A 171 -4.04 -1.10 0.59
CA ASP A 171 -5.46 -0.91 0.90
C ASP A 171 -6.22 -2.24 0.94
N ALA A 172 -6.06 -3.08 -0.10
CA ALA A 172 -6.71 -4.38 -0.14
C ALA A 172 -6.31 -5.30 1.03
N GLU A 173 -5.05 -5.24 1.48
CA GLU A 173 -4.56 -5.98 2.65
C GLU A 173 -5.09 -5.37 3.97
N MET A 174 -5.14 -4.04 4.10
CA MET A 174 -5.73 -3.38 5.28
C MET A 174 -7.21 -3.71 5.41
N ASN A 175 -7.97 -3.71 4.31
CA ASN A 175 -9.36 -4.15 4.29
C ASN A 175 -9.57 -5.60 4.79
N LYS A 176 -8.55 -6.46 4.70
CA LYS A 176 -8.56 -7.80 5.25
C LYS A 176 -8.18 -7.80 6.74
N ALA A 177 -7.25 -6.95 7.15
CA ALA A 177 -6.93 -6.71 8.57
C ALA A 177 -8.14 -6.15 9.33
N ASP A 178 -8.87 -5.17 8.78
CA ASP A 178 -10.09 -4.58 9.36
C ASP A 178 -11.13 -5.65 9.75
N TRP A 179 -11.25 -6.71 8.94
CA TRP A 179 -12.13 -7.84 9.25
C TRP A 179 -11.64 -8.67 10.43
N MET A 180 -10.33 -8.94 10.49
CA MET A 180 -9.71 -9.70 11.58
C MET A 180 -9.76 -8.92 12.90
N THR A 181 -9.47 -7.64 12.85
CA THR A 181 -9.59 -6.71 13.98
C THR A 181 -11.03 -6.62 14.47
N GLY A 182 -11.99 -6.45 13.56
CA GLY A 182 -13.39 -6.41 13.94
C GLY A 182 -13.84 -7.67 14.65
N LEU A 183 -13.39 -8.84 14.18
CA LEU A 183 -13.66 -10.12 14.86
C LEU A 183 -13.02 -10.17 16.25
N ALA A 184 -11.76 -9.75 16.39
CA ALA A 184 -11.06 -9.71 17.67
C ALA A 184 -11.77 -8.78 18.68
N ALA A 185 -12.23 -7.61 18.23
CA ALA A 185 -13.00 -6.67 19.04
C ALA A 185 -14.36 -7.25 19.46
N ILE A 186 -15.08 -7.91 18.56
CA ILE A 186 -16.34 -8.62 18.88
C ILE A 186 -16.10 -9.67 19.97
N VAL A 187 -15.04 -10.46 19.86
CA VAL A 187 -14.68 -11.46 20.88
C VAL A 187 -14.37 -10.80 22.22
N GLY A 188 -13.64 -9.68 22.23
CA GLY A 188 -13.36 -8.90 23.44
C GLY A 188 -14.64 -8.38 24.13
N ILE A 189 -15.57 -7.82 23.35
CA ILE A 189 -16.86 -7.32 23.83
C ILE A 189 -17.71 -8.45 24.42
N ILE A 190 -17.81 -9.58 23.71
CA ILE A 190 -18.53 -10.77 24.19
C ILE A 190 -17.90 -11.27 25.50
N GLY A 191 -16.56 -11.25 25.61
CA GLY A 191 -15.84 -11.60 26.83
C GLY A 191 -16.24 -10.75 28.03
N ILE A 192 -16.36 -9.42 27.86
CA ILE A 192 -16.90 -8.53 28.91
C ILE A 192 -18.33 -8.96 29.28
N GLY A 193 -19.16 -9.31 28.30
CA GLY A 193 -20.52 -9.80 28.53
C GLY A 193 -20.59 -11.04 29.43
N PHE A 194 -19.57 -11.91 29.39
CA PHE A 194 -19.41 -13.06 30.28
C PHE A 194 -18.72 -12.74 31.63
N GLY A 195 -18.41 -11.48 31.89
CA GLY A 195 -17.75 -11.03 33.12
C GLY A 195 -16.22 -11.11 33.08
N LEU A 196 -15.61 -11.38 31.93
CA LEU A 196 -14.15 -11.38 31.75
C LEU A 196 -13.65 -9.95 31.58
N TRP A 197 -13.36 -9.28 32.70
CA TRP A 197 -12.94 -7.87 32.73
C TRP A 197 -11.67 -7.56 31.92
N TRP A 198 -10.80 -8.54 31.68
CA TRP A 198 -9.54 -8.37 30.93
C TRP A 198 -9.68 -8.61 29.43
N ALA A 199 -10.80 -9.19 28.96
CA ALA A 199 -10.93 -9.68 27.58
C ALA A 199 -10.83 -8.55 26.54
N ASP A 200 -11.41 -7.40 26.83
CA ASP A 200 -11.39 -6.22 25.97
C ASP A 200 -10.00 -5.60 25.86
N SER A 201 -9.31 -5.42 26.97
CA SER A 201 -7.93 -4.90 26.95
C SER A 201 -6.97 -5.87 26.27
N ALA A 202 -7.16 -7.18 26.43
CA ALA A 202 -6.38 -8.18 25.71
C ALA A 202 -6.64 -8.14 24.19
N ALA A 203 -7.90 -8.02 23.77
CA ALA A 203 -8.24 -7.83 22.36
C ALA A 203 -7.61 -6.54 21.80
N ALA A 204 -7.72 -5.42 22.53
CA ALA A 204 -7.11 -4.14 22.17
C ALA A 204 -5.58 -4.25 22.01
N ALA A 205 -4.89 -4.93 22.93
CA ALA A 205 -3.45 -5.15 22.85
C ALA A 205 -3.06 -6.02 21.64
N LEU A 206 -3.82 -7.08 21.35
CA LEU A 206 -3.57 -7.93 20.17
C LEU A 206 -3.74 -7.15 18.87
N ILE A 207 -4.83 -6.38 18.75
CA ILE A 207 -5.08 -5.52 17.59
C ILE A 207 -3.94 -4.49 17.44
N SER A 208 -3.59 -3.79 18.53
CA SER A 208 -2.54 -2.76 18.48
C SER A 208 -1.17 -3.32 18.07
N LEU A 209 -0.88 -4.57 18.46
CA LEU A 209 0.35 -5.26 18.07
C LEU A 209 0.37 -5.57 16.57
N ASP A 210 -0.76 -5.98 16.00
CA ASP A 210 -0.92 -6.23 14.57
C ASP A 210 -0.74 -4.94 13.76
N ILE A 211 -1.43 -3.86 14.14
CA ILE A 211 -1.28 -2.53 13.54
C ILE A 211 0.18 -2.06 13.59
N LEU A 212 0.85 -2.21 14.73
CA LEU A 212 2.25 -1.82 14.88
C LEU A 212 3.18 -2.65 13.99
N HIS A 213 2.93 -3.96 13.88
CA HIS A 213 3.70 -4.85 13.01
C HIS A 213 3.58 -4.44 11.54
N ASP A 214 2.36 -4.18 11.08
CA ASP A 214 2.08 -3.72 9.72
C ASP A 214 2.68 -2.34 9.45
N GLY A 215 2.53 -1.41 10.40
CA GLY A 215 3.17 -0.10 10.36
C GLY A 215 4.68 -0.19 10.21
N TYR A 216 5.34 -1.05 10.98
CA TYR A 216 6.79 -1.27 10.90
C TYR A 216 7.21 -1.85 9.55
N LYS A 217 6.49 -2.88 9.08
CA LYS A 217 6.76 -3.55 7.79
C LYS A 217 6.62 -2.56 6.63
N ASN A 218 5.51 -1.81 6.59
CA ASN A 218 5.23 -0.83 5.54
C ASN A 218 6.23 0.33 5.59
N LEU A 219 6.57 0.84 6.78
CA LEU A 219 7.54 1.91 6.95
C LEU A 219 8.93 1.49 6.46
N LYS A 220 9.38 0.28 6.83
CA LYS A 220 10.64 -0.28 6.36
C LYS A 220 10.66 -0.37 4.82
N GLN A 221 9.58 -0.84 4.21
CA GLN A 221 9.49 -0.95 2.76
C GLN A 221 9.51 0.43 2.09
N ALA A 222 8.73 1.39 2.59
CA ALA A 222 8.69 2.75 2.06
C ALA A 222 10.06 3.44 2.09
N VAL A 223 10.82 3.26 3.18
CA VAL A 223 12.19 3.80 3.30
C VAL A 223 13.12 3.16 2.28
N VAL A 224 13.07 1.84 2.12
CA VAL A 224 13.94 1.11 1.21
C VAL A 224 13.59 1.39 -0.26
N ASP A 225 12.30 1.56 -0.59
CA ASP A 225 11.85 2.00 -1.92
C ASP A 225 12.39 3.40 -2.26
N LEU A 226 12.39 4.33 -1.30
CA LEU A 226 12.98 5.66 -1.46
C LEU A 226 14.51 5.64 -1.61
N MET A 227 15.16 4.59 -1.11
CA MET A 227 16.59 4.32 -1.33
C MET A 227 16.88 3.69 -2.70
N ASN A 228 15.88 3.56 -3.57
CA ASN A 228 15.96 2.97 -4.91
C ASN A 228 16.36 1.49 -4.89
N GLN A 229 15.78 0.70 -3.97
CA GLN A 229 15.87 -0.75 -4.03
C GLN A 229 15.44 -1.29 -5.41
N GLU A 230 16.05 -2.41 -5.82
CA GLU A 230 15.63 -3.12 -7.02
C GLU A 230 14.11 -3.37 -7.02
N PRO A 231 13.41 -3.13 -8.13
CA PRO A 231 11.98 -3.33 -8.21
C PRO A 231 11.55 -4.70 -7.74
N LYS A 232 10.48 -4.72 -6.95
CA LYS A 232 9.87 -5.94 -6.43
C LYS A 232 8.49 -6.15 -7.03
N THR A 233 7.98 -7.37 -6.88
CA THR A 233 6.56 -7.68 -7.09
C THR A 233 5.68 -6.77 -6.22
N VAL A 234 4.41 -6.59 -6.59
CA VAL A 234 3.50 -5.65 -5.91
C VAL A 234 3.34 -5.93 -4.40
N ASN A 235 3.48 -7.20 -4.00
CA ASN A 235 3.44 -7.64 -2.61
C ASN A 235 4.79 -7.52 -1.87
N ASN A 236 5.82 -6.97 -2.52
CA ASN A 236 7.20 -6.76 -2.03
C ASN A 236 7.95 -8.03 -1.57
N GLN A 237 7.53 -9.22 -2.04
CA GLN A 237 8.14 -10.49 -1.63
C GLN A 237 9.34 -10.90 -2.49
N GLU A 238 9.26 -10.69 -3.81
CA GLU A 238 10.26 -11.16 -4.77
C GLU A 238 10.75 -10.00 -5.65
N THR A 239 11.97 -10.11 -6.17
CA THR A 239 12.47 -9.19 -7.21
C THR A 239 11.62 -9.34 -8.46
N ASP A 240 11.20 -8.23 -9.07
CA ASP A 240 10.35 -8.26 -10.26
C ASP A 240 11.10 -8.93 -11.44
N PRO A 241 10.46 -9.87 -12.16
CA PRO A 241 11.09 -10.58 -13.27
C PRO A 241 11.49 -9.67 -14.43
N LEU A 242 10.97 -8.43 -14.52
CA LEU A 242 11.32 -7.48 -15.58
C LEU A 242 12.82 -7.17 -15.63
N ILE A 243 13.52 -7.15 -14.49
CA ILE A 243 14.97 -6.91 -14.49
C ILE A 243 15.70 -8.02 -15.28
N LYS A 244 15.30 -9.28 -15.05
CA LYS A 244 15.85 -10.45 -15.76
C LYS A 244 15.45 -10.41 -17.24
N LEU A 245 14.20 -10.08 -17.55
CA LEU A 245 13.72 -9.98 -18.93
C LEU A 245 14.48 -8.93 -19.74
N VAL A 246 14.73 -7.74 -19.18
CA VAL A 246 15.52 -6.69 -19.84
C VAL A 246 16.96 -7.15 -20.05
N ARG A 247 17.58 -7.77 -19.03
CA ARG A 247 18.93 -8.31 -19.12
C ARG A 247 19.05 -9.37 -20.21
N GLU A 248 18.14 -10.35 -20.22
CA GLU A 248 18.11 -11.42 -21.23
C GLU A 248 17.87 -10.87 -22.63
N HIS A 249 16.97 -9.90 -22.78
CA HIS A 249 16.69 -9.26 -24.07
C HIS A 249 17.93 -8.59 -24.66
N LEU A 250 18.65 -7.82 -23.84
CA LEU A 250 19.91 -7.18 -24.23
C LEU A 250 21.02 -8.22 -24.49
N SER A 251 21.14 -9.25 -23.66
CA SER A 251 22.17 -10.29 -23.81
C SER A 251 22.06 -11.08 -25.13
N ARG A 252 20.87 -11.11 -25.76
CA ARG A 252 20.64 -11.79 -27.05
C ARG A 252 21.07 -10.96 -28.26
N LYS A 253 21.41 -9.68 -28.08
CA LYS A 253 21.86 -8.82 -29.17
C LYS A 253 23.30 -9.17 -29.57
N THR A 254 23.52 -9.39 -30.85
CA THR A 254 24.84 -9.82 -31.37
C THR A 254 25.95 -8.80 -31.14
N TRP A 255 25.61 -7.52 -31.05
CA TRP A 255 26.56 -6.43 -30.81
C TRP A 255 26.86 -6.22 -29.32
N ILE A 256 26.20 -6.95 -28.39
CA ILE A 256 26.42 -6.83 -26.94
C ILE A 256 27.21 -8.06 -26.46
N ARG A 257 28.36 -7.83 -25.85
CA ARG A 257 29.21 -8.88 -25.26
C ARG A 257 28.83 -9.20 -23.83
N ASP A 258 28.55 -8.15 -23.06
CA ASP A 258 28.19 -8.26 -21.64
C ASP A 258 27.22 -7.13 -21.26
N VAL A 259 26.39 -7.37 -20.25
CA VAL A 259 25.35 -6.42 -19.83
C VAL A 259 25.07 -6.47 -18.33
N GLN A 260 24.97 -5.29 -17.73
CA GLN A 260 24.48 -5.10 -16.37
C GLN A 260 23.30 -4.13 -16.39
N VAL A 261 22.23 -4.50 -15.71
CA VAL A 261 21.00 -3.71 -15.65
C VAL A 261 20.74 -3.32 -14.19
N ARG A 262 20.48 -2.04 -13.96
CA ARG A 262 20.04 -1.48 -12.67
C ARG A 262 18.72 -0.76 -12.91
N LEU A 263 17.63 -1.30 -12.37
CA LEU A 263 16.32 -0.64 -12.40
C LEU A 263 15.97 -0.17 -11.00
N ARG A 264 15.16 0.87 -10.94
CA ARG A 264 14.50 1.38 -9.73
C ARG A 264 13.03 1.65 -10.01
N GLU A 265 12.25 1.57 -8.96
CA GLU A 265 10.83 1.89 -9.01
C GLU A 265 10.60 3.38 -8.77
N GLU A 266 9.71 3.98 -9.56
CA GLU A 266 9.25 5.36 -9.45
C GLU A 266 7.72 5.32 -9.47
N GLY A 267 7.09 5.13 -8.31
CA GLY A 267 5.66 4.85 -8.24
C GLY A 267 5.31 3.48 -8.81
N HIS A 268 4.55 3.41 -9.90
CA HIS A 268 4.18 2.13 -10.54
C HIS A 268 4.94 1.86 -11.85
N ILE A 269 5.87 2.74 -12.22
CA ILE A 269 6.76 2.60 -13.39
C ILE A 269 8.20 2.37 -12.94
N TYR A 270 9.00 1.80 -13.83
CA TYR A 270 10.41 1.52 -13.64
C TYR A 270 11.27 2.42 -14.51
N MET A 271 12.34 2.92 -13.91
CA MET A 271 13.39 3.69 -14.58
C MET A 271 14.75 3.09 -14.24
N GLY A 272 15.75 3.30 -15.09
CA GLY A 272 17.08 2.82 -14.77
C GLY A 272 18.08 2.89 -15.91
N GLU A 273 19.12 2.09 -15.75
CA GLU A 273 20.31 2.10 -16.58
C GLU A 273 20.67 0.67 -16.99
N ALA A 274 21.08 0.51 -18.24
CA ALA A 274 21.68 -0.71 -18.75
C ALA A 274 23.10 -0.39 -19.27
N PHE A 275 24.11 -0.88 -18.56
CA PHE A 275 25.49 -0.81 -18.98
C PHE A 275 25.76 -1.96 -19.94
N VAL A 276 26.17 -1.64 -21.17
CA VAL A 276 26.43 -2.63 -22.22
C VAL A 276 27.88 -2.56 -22.67
N VAL A 277 28.54 -3.70 -22.77
CA VAL A 277 29.88 -3.80 -23.35
C VAL A 277 29.71 -4.16 -24.84
N PRO A 278 29.95 -3.23 -25.78
CA PRO A 278 29.80 -3.52 -27.19
C PRO A 278 30.85 -4.53 -27.67
N ALA A 279 30.44 -5.44 -28.54
CA ALA A 279 31.32 -6.33 -29.30
C ALA A 279 31.99 -5.58 -30.46
N GLU A 280 31.32 -4.57 -31.00
CA GLU A 280 31.78 -3.71 -32.09
C GLU A 280 31.19 -2.30 -31.97
N ASP A 281 31.90 -1.30 -32.51
CA ASP A 281 31.47 0.11 -32.48
C ASP A 281 30.65 0.51 -33.73
N LEU A 282 30.49 -0.40 -34.69
CA LEU A 282 29.80 -0.13 -35.94
C LEU A 282 28.30 0.12 -35.68
N ASN A 283 27.78 1.26 -36.15
CA ASN A 283 26.39 1.68 -35.99
C ASN A 283 25.89 1.67 -34.53
N LEU A 284 26.79 1.82 -33.56
CA LEU A 284 26.50 1.67 -32.13
C LEU A 284 25.32 2.57 -31.68
N THR A 285 25.28 3.83 -32.14
CA THR A 285 24.18 4.75 -31.81
C THR A 285 22.82 4.23 -32.29
N GLN A 286 22.77 3.68 -33.51
CA GLN A 286 21.55 3.12 -34.07
C GLN A 286 21.12 1.86 -33.28
N HIS A 287 22.07 0.97 -33.00
CA HIS A 287 21.83 -0.23 -32.20
C HIS A 287 21.31 0.09 -30.80
N ILE A 288 21.86 1.13 -30.17
CA ILE A 288 21.40 1.63 -28.86
C ILE A 288 19.98 2.18 -28.96
N GLU A 289 19.67 2.99 -29.97
CA GLU A 289 18.32 3.56 -30.15
C GLU A 289 17.27 2.47 -30.41
N GLU A 290 17.59 1.49 -31.25
CA GLU A 290 16.74 0.31 -31.51
C GLU A 290 16.51 -0.51 -30.22
N ALA A 291 17.58 -0.84 -29.49
CA ALA A 291 17.49 -1.59 -28.24
C ALA A 291 16.68 -0.83 -27.16
N ALA A 292 16.88 0.49 -27.04
CA ALA A 292 16.12 1.31 -26.10
C ALA A 292 14.62 1.34 -26.44
N GLN A 293 14.27 1.39 -27.74
CA GLN A 293 12.88 1.34 -28.18
C GLN A 293 12.25 -0.04 -27.95
N GLU A 294 13.01 -1.12 -28.16
CA GLU A 294 12.54 -2.47 -27.88
C GLU A 294 12.27 -2.71 -26.38
N ILE A 295 13.14 -2.21 -25.49
CA ILE A 295 12.94 -2.33 -24.03
C ILE A 295 11.60 -1.72 -23.60
N LYS A 296 11.25 -0.54 -24.14
CA LYS A 296 9.96 0.12 -23.86
C LYS A 296 8.76 -0.72 -24.29
N ASN A 297 8.94 -1.61 -25.26
CA ASN A 297 7.89 -2.49 -25.76
C ASN A 297 7.81 -3.83 -25.00
N ILE A 298 8.78 -4.17 -24.16
CA ILE A 298 8.76 -5.41 -23.35
C ILE A 298 7.60 -5.35 -22.35
N ASN A 299 7.45 -4.22 -21.67
CA ASN A 299 6.41 -4.02 -20.67
C ASN A 299 6.12 -2.54 -20.49
N TRP A 300 4.85 -2.19 -20.32
CA TRP A 300 4.41 -0.81 -20.13
C TRP A 300 5.03 -0.13 -18.89
N ARG A 301 5.42 -0.90 -17.87
CA ARG A 301 6.11 -0.38 -16.68
C ARG A 301 7.52 0.14 -16.99
N LEU A 302 8.17 -0.32 -18.06
CA LEU A 302 9.51 0.11 -18.44
C LEU A 302 9.45 1.46 -19.16
N HIS A 303 9.58 2.53 -18.39
CA HIS A 303 9.34 3.86 -18.89
C HIS A 303 10.59 4.50 -19.50
N GLU A 304 11.69 4.49 -18.74
CA GLU A 304 12.96 5.06 -19.15
C GLU A 304 14.11 4.16 -18.72
N VAL A 305 14.70 3.45 -19.68
CA VAL A 305 15.94 2.68 -19.49
C VAL A 305 16.99 3.29 -20.38
N VAL A 306 18.00 3.92 -19.78
CA VAL A 306 19.13 4.52 -20.51
C VAL A 306 20.17 3.44 -20.76
N ILE A 307 20.51 3.22 -22.03
CA ILE A 307 21.57 2.28 -22.40
C ILE A 307 22.89 3.06 -22.51
N THR A 308 23.86 2.67 -21.69
CA THR A 308 25.18 3.31 -21.60
C THR A 308 26.25 2.34 -22.09
N PRO A 309 26.92 2.62 -23.22
CA PRO A 309 28.03 1.80 -23.68
C PRO A 309 29.25 2.01 -22.76
N VAL A 310 29.84 0.91 -22.29
CA VAL A 310 31.02 0.90 -21.42
C VAL A 310 32.08 -0.07 -21.96
N LYS A 311 33.35 0.16 -21.64
CA LYS A 311 34.43 -0.75 -22.06
C LYS A 311 34.43 -2.06 -21.26
N GLU A 312 34.11 -1.95 -19.98
CA GLU A 312 34.04 -3.02 -19.00
C GLU A 312 32.86 -2.74 -18.08
N LEU A 313 32.22 -3.78 -17.54
CA LEU A 313 31.14 -3.61 -16.59
C LEU A 313 31.67 -3.05 -15.27
N PRO A 314 30.94 -2.15 -14.60
CA PRO A 314 31.31 -1.70 -13.28
C PRO A 314 31.31 -2.89 -12.31
N GLU A 315 32.36 -2.99 -11.49
CA GLU A 315 32.45 -4.05 -10.48
C GLU A 315 31.21 -3.99 -9.55
N PRO A 316 30.64 -5.15 -9.19
CA PRO A 316 29.64 -5.18 -8.14
C PRO A 316 30.36 -4.88 -6.81
N ASP A 317 30.10 -3.69 -6.25
CA ASP A 317 30.47 -3.34 -4.86
C ASP A 317 29.80 -4.29 -3.86
#